data_AF-A0A497D771-F1
#
_entry.id   AF-A0A497D771-F1
#
_cell.length_a   1.000
_cell.length_b   1.000
_cell.length_c   1.000
_cell.angle_alpha   90.00
_cell.angle_beta   90.00
_cell.angle_gamma   90.00
#
_symmetry.space_group_name_H-M   'P 1'
#
loop_
_entity.id
_entity.type
_entity.pdbx_description
1 polymer ?
#
loop_
_entity_poly.entity_id
_entity_poly.type
_entity_poly.pdbx_seq_one_letter_code
_entity_poly.pdbx_strand_id
1 'polypeptide(L)'
;WKGDLSKSGGIVTNIGIHFFDMLSWIFGEVKSNTVHLMQKNKAAGLLQLKKANVKWFLSLDKNDLPKQATDKGIPTYRSITIDEEELEFSGGFTDLHTVSYQSILKGNGFSVSESRNSINIVHTIRSNKPIGLKGDYHSFLK
;
A
#
# COMPACT_ATOMS: atom_id res chain seq x y z
N TRP A 1 -8.14 5.93 -17.82
CA TRP A 1 -7.73 4.51 -17.70
C TRP A 1 -7.58 4.06 -16.25
N LYS A 2 -7.08 4.88 -15.31
CA LYS A 2 -6.92 4.47 -13.89
C LYS A 2 -8.21 3.96 -13.22
N GLY A 3 -9.37 4.51 -13.59
CA GLY A 3 -10.69 4.05 -13.10
C GLY A 3 -11.28 2.81 -13.81
N ASP A 4 -10.57 2.26 -14.79
CA ASP A 4 -10.94 1.04 -15.53
C ASP A 4 -10.11 -0.13 -14.97
N LEU A 5 -10.79 -1.08 -14.33
CA LEU A 5 -10.16 -2.20 -13.63
C LEU A 5 -9.29 -3.06 -14.57
N SER A 6 -9.71 -3.23 -15.83
CA SER A 6 -9.00 -4.05 -16.81
C SER A 6 -7.65 -3.45 -17.21
N LYS A 7 -7.51 -2.13 -17.09
CA LYS A 7 -6.29 -1.38 -17.47
C LYS A 7 -5.40 -1.05 -16.29
N SER A 8 -5.99 -0.80 -15.12
CA SER A 8 -5.24 -0.32 -13.95
C SER A 8 -4.94 -1.39 -12.92
N GLY A 9 -5.69 -2.50 -12.93
CA GLY A 9 -5.67 -3.45 -11.82
C GLY A 9 -6.26 -2.89 -10.52
N GLY A 10 -6.99 -1.77 -10.57
CA GLY A 10 -7.70 -1.20 -9.41
C GLY A 10 -6.78 -0.50 -8.39
N ILE A 11 -7.37 0.02 -7.31
CA ILE A 11 -6.66 0.83 -6.31
C ILE A 11 -5.45 0.10 -5.69
N VAL A 12 -5.61 -1.18 -5.37
CA VAL A 12 -4.57 -2.00 -4.75
C VAL A 12 -3.32 -2.09 -5.63
N THR A 13 -3.49 -2.30 -6.94
CA THR A 13 -2.36 -2.37 -7.88
C THR A 13 -1.85 -0.99 -8.24
N ASN A 14 -2.73 -0.11 -8.70
CA ASN A 14 -2.34 1.17 -9.28
C ASN A 14 -1.83 2.18 -8.24
N ILE A 15 -2.24 2.06 -6.98
CA ILE A 15 -1.84 2.97 -5.89
C ILE A 15 -1.04 2.21 -4.82
N GLY A 16 -1.50 1.02 -4.42
CA GLY A 16 -0.97 0.29 -3.29
C GLY A 16 0.38 -0.42 -3.52
N ILE A 17 0.75 -0.71 -4.77
CA ILE A 17 1.84 -1.66 -5.07
C ILE A 17 3.17 -1.31 -4.41
N HIS A 18 3.55 -0.03 -4.40
CA HIS A 18 4.82 0.42 -3.81
C HIS A 18 4.86 0.22 -2.29
N PHE A 19 3.72 0.34 -1.59
CA PHE A 19 3.65 0.07 -0.16
C PHE A 19 3.80 -1.42 0.12
N PHE A 20 3.10 -2.28 -0.64
CA PHE A 20 3.21 -3.72 -0.46
C PHE A 20 4.61 -4.24 -0.79
N ASP A 21 5.25 -3.66 -1.81
CA ASP A 21 6.65 -3.91 -2.15
C ASP A 21 7.57 -3.59 -0.97
N MET A 22 7.54 -2.33 -0.51
CA MET A 22 8.33 -1.86 0.63
C MET A 22 8.09 -2.67 1.91
N LEU A 23 6.83 -2.92 2.27
CA LEU A 23 6.48 -3.69 3.46
C LEU A 23 7.05 -5.11 3.39
N SER A 24 6.93 -5.77 2.25
CA SER A 24 7.47 -7.12 2.08
C SER A 24 9.00 -7.15 2.04
N TRP A 25 9.63 -6.09 1.53
CA TRP A 25 11.08 -5.94 1.55
C TRP A 25 11.62 -5.78 2.98
N ILE A 26 10.95 -4.98 3.82
CA ILE A 26 11.36 -4.73 5.22
C ILE A 26 11.01 -5.92 6.12
N PHE A 27 9.75 -6.39 6.07
CA PHE A 27 9.21 -7.35 7.03
C PHE A 27 9.22 -8.81 6.53
N GLY A 28 9.68 -9.03 5.30
CA GLY A 28 9.90 -10.35 4.72
C GLY A 28 8.68 -10.95 4.04
N GLU A 29 8.76 -12.26 3.79
CA GLU A 29 7.76 -13.04 3.05
C GLU A 29 6.35 -12.94 3.63
N VAL A 30 5.36 -13.01 2.74
CA VAL A 30 3.93 -12.98 3.08
C VAL A 30 3.51 -14.33 3.64
N LYS A 31 2.86 -14.33 4.80
CA LYS A 31 2.28 -15.51 5.45
C LYS A 31 0.79 -15.64 5.18
N SER A 32 0.05 -14.53 5.18
CA SER A 32 -1.37 -14.51 4.85
C SER A 32 -1.80 -13.13 4.37
N ASN A 33 -2.96 -13.10 3.70
CA ASN A 33 -3.56 -11.86 3.22
C ASN A 33 -5.07 -11.90 3.33
N THR A 34 -5.59 -11.13 4.30
CA THR A 34 -7.02 -11.00 4.55
C THR A 34 -7.52 -9.66 4.02
N VAL A 35 -8.57 -9.70 3.21
CA VAL A 35 -9.23 -8.51 2.68
C VAL A 35 -10.49 -8.23 3.48
N HIS A 36 -10.59 -7.05 4.07
CA HIS A 36 -11.77 -6.61 4.83
C HIS A 36 -12.71 -5.76 3.97
N LEU A 37 -12.15 -4.93 3.09
CA LEU A 37 -12.88 -4.05 2.18
C LEU A 37 -12.24 -4.07 0.79
N MET A 38 -13.06 -4.21 -0.25
CA MET A 38 -12.66 -3.99 -1.64
C MET A 38 -13.76 -3.22 -2.38
N GLN A 39 -13.47 -1.97 -2.70
CA GLN A 39 -14.32 -1.07 -3.47
C GLN A 39 -13.50 -0.45 -4.61
N LYS A 40 -14.17 0.29 -5.51
CA LYS A 40 -13.51 0.93 -6.65
C LYS A 40 -12.44 1.95 -6.22
N ASN A 41 -12.68 2.68 -5.14
CA ASN A 41 -11.85 3.79 -4.65
C ASN A 41 -11.32 3.59 -3.22
N LYS A 42 -11.61 2.44 -2.58
CA LYS A 42 -11.16 2.11 -1.23
C LYS A 42 -10.83 0.62 -1.13
N ALA A 43 -9.78 0.28 -0.40
CA ALA A 43 -9.49 -1.11 -0.06
C ALA A 43 -8.78 -1.17 1.29
N ALA A 44 -9.03 -2.24 2.04
CA ALA A 44 -8.41 -2.43 3.34
C ALA A 44 -8.27 -3.90 3.68
N GLY A 45 -7.29 -4.22 4.52
CA GLY A 45 -6.97 -5.60 4.84
C GLY A 45 -5.96 -5.74 5.97
N LEU A 46 -5.56 -6.98 6.19
CA LEU A 46 -4.46 -7.38 7.06
C LEU A 46 -3.48 -8.20 6.21
N LEU A 47 -2.25 -7.72 6.11
CA LEU A 47 -1.13 -8.44 5.50
C LEU A 47 -0.24 -8.97 6.62
N GLN A 48 -0.20 -10.29 6.78
CA GLN A 48 0.70 -10.92 7.73
C GLN A 48 2.00 -11.27 7.01
N LEU A 49 3.09 -10.70 7.47
CA LEU A 49 4.45 -10.87 6.95
C LEU A 49 5.26 -11.62 8.01
N LYS A 50 6.41 -12.17 7.62
CA LYS A 50 7.29 -12.93 8.51
C LYS A 50 7.63 -12.19 9.81
N LYS A 51 7.78 -10.86 9.76
CA LYS A 51 8.19 -10.03 10.89
C LYS A 51 7.16 -8.97 11.32
N ALA A 52 5.98 -8.91 10.69
CA ALA A 52 4.98 -7.88 11.00
C ALA A 52 3.56 -8.30 10.63
N ASN A 53 2.59 -7.84 11.41
CA ASN A 53 1.17 -7.88 11.06
C ASN A 53 0.72 -6.48 10.66
N VAL A 54 0.49 -6.25 9.37
CA VAL A 54 0.20 -4.91 8.83
C VAL A 54 -1.28 -4.78 8.53
N LYS A 55 -2.00 -4.04 9.36
CA LYS A 55 -3.33 -3.52 9.03
C LYS A 55 -3.14 -2.38 8.03
N TRP A 56 -3.75 -2.48 6.85
CA TRP A 56 -3.58 -1.49 5.78
C TRP A 56 -4.92 -0.94 5.31
N PHE A 57 -4.90 0.33 4.89
CA PHE A 57 -6.05 1.04 4.34
C PHE A 57 -5.59 1.96 3.19
N LEU A 58 -6.26 1.87 2.05
CA LEU A 58 -6.02 2.68 0.86
C LEU A 58 -7.31 3.37 0.47
N SER A 59 -7.28 4.67 0.26
CA SER A 59 -8.43 5.44 -0.18
C SER A 59 -8.06 6.57 -1.14
N LEU A 60 -8.95 6.85 -2.09
CA LEU A 60 -8.94 8.04 -2.94
C LEU A 60 -10.03 9.05 -2.52
N ASP A 61 -10.75 8.78 -1.44
CA ASP A 61 -11.80 9.66 -0.93
C ASP A 61 -11.23 10.68 0.05
N LYS A 62 -11.41 11.97 -0.24
CA LYS A 62 -10.96 13.06 0.61
C LYS A 62 -11.60 13.04 2.01
N ASN A 63 -12.77 12.42 2.15
CA ASN A 63 -13.47 12.33 3.43
C ASN A 63 -12.81 11.33 4.39
N ASP A 64 -11.90 10.48 3.90
CA ASP A 64 -11.11 9.57 4.74
C ASP A 64 -9.79 10.20 5.23
N LEU A 65 -9.52 11.46 4.89
CA LEU A 65 -8.35 12.16 5.40
C LEU A 65 -8.51 12.41 6.91
N PRO A 66 -7.46 12.15 7.71
CA PRO A 66 -7.51 12.47 9.13
C PRO A 66 -7.52 13.99 9.35
N LYS A 67 -8.07 14.41 10.50
CA LYS A 67 -8.16 15.83 10.89
C LYS A 67 -6.83 16.58 10.74
N GLN A 68 -5.73 15.96 11.15
CA GLN A 68 -4.40 16.56 11.06
C GLN A 68 -4.01 16.93 9.62
N ALA A 69 -4.42 16.14 8.63
CA ALA A 69 -4.17 16.42 7.22
C ALA A 69 -5.12 17.51 6.71
N THR A 70 -6.42 17.45 7.06
CA THR A 70 -7.40 18.45 6.65
C THR A 70 -7.11 19.83 7.24
N ASP A 71 -6.72 19.90 8.51
CA ASP A 71 -6.39 21.14 9.22
C ASP A 71 -5.14 21.82 8.62
N LYS A 72 -4.21 21.03 8.08
CA LYS A 72 -3.01 21.51 7.36
C LYS A 72 -3.27 21.77 5.87
N GLY A 73 -4.48 21.51 5.36
CA GLY A 73 -4.82 21.68 3.95
C GLY A 73 -4.06 20.75 3.00
N ILE A 74 -3.54 19.61 3.49
CA ILE A 74 -2.76 18.68 2.68
C ILE A 74 -3.72 17.69 1.99
N PRO A 75 -3.67 17.54 0.65
CA PRO A 75 -4.63 16.73 -0.09
C PRO A 75 -4.35 15.21 -0.03
N THR A 76 -3.25 14.80 0.60
CA THR A 76 -2.80 13.41 0.69
C THR A 76 -2.29 13.13 2.10
N TYR A 77 -2.51 11.91 2.57
CA TYR A 77 -1.96 11.44 3.84
C TYR A 77 -1.38 10.03 3.65
N ARG A 78 -0.09 9.86 3.94
CA ARG A 78 0.65 8.60 3.88
C ARG A 78 1.38 8.43 5.19
N SER A 79 0.95 7.42 5.95
CA SER A 79 1.48 7.15 7.27
C SER A 79 1.70 5.66 7.46
N ILE A 80 2.80 5.32 8.13
CA ILE A 80 3.09 3.99 8.64
C ILE A 80 3.45 4.15 10.11
N THR A 81 2.71 3.45 10.98
CA THR A 81 3.00 3.39 12.41
C THR A 81 3.62 2.05 12.76
N ILE A 82 4.80 2.06 13.40
CA ILE A 82 5.53 0.87 13.87
C ILE A 82 5.86 1.10 15.33
N ASP A 83 5.48 0.17 16.22
CA ASP A 83 5.75 0.27 17.66
C ASP A 83 5.41 1.63 18.27
N GLU A 84 4.22 2.16 17.90
CA GLU A 84 3.69 3.47 18.33
C GLU A 84 4.40 4.70 17.74
N GLU A 85 5.48 4.52 16.99
CA GLU A 85 6.15 5.59 16.26
C GLU A 85 5.56 5.76 14.85
N GLU A 86 5.13 6.98 14.54
CA GLU A 86 4.57 7.33 13.24
C GLU A 86 5.64 7.88 12.29
N LEU A 87 5.76 7.25 11.13
CA LEU A 87 6.44 7.81 9.97
C LEU A 87 5.39 8.33 8.98
N GLU A 88 5.20 9.64 8.95
CA GLU A 88 4.39 10.34 7.95
C GLU A 88 5.29 10.80 6.80
N PHE A 89 4.93 10.46 5.56
CA PHE A 89 5.77 10.71 4.39
C PHE A 89 4.95 11.13 3.16
N SER A 90 3.96 11.99 3.34
CA SER A 90 3.21 12.55 2.21
C SER A 90 4.07 13.46 1.33
N GLY A 91 5.12 14.07 1.90
CA GLY A 91 6.16 14.83 1.20
C GLY A 91 7.42 14.00 0.89
N GLY A 92 8.37 14.58 0.15
CA GLY A 92 9.70 14.00 -0.03
C GLY A 92 9.85 12.98 -1.17
N PHE A 93 8.85 12.84 -2.05
CA PHE A 93 8.96 11.99 -3.26
C PHE A 93 9.64 12.67 -4.47
N THR A 94 10.17 13.88 -4.29
CA THR A 94 10.89 14.59 -5.35
C THR A 94 12.25 13.91 -5.60
N ASP A 95 12.65 13.81 -6.86
CA ASP A 95 13.97 13.33 -7.30
C ASP A 95 14.35 11.86 -7.05
N LEU A 96 13.51 11.07 -6.37
CA LEU A 96 13.74 9.62 -6.19
C LEU A 96 13.79 8.85 -7.52
N HIS A 97 13.14 9.38 -8.57
CA HIS A 97 13.27 8.84 -9.91
C HIS A 97 14.69 9.00 -10.45
N THR A 98 15.32 10.17 -10.29
CA THR A 98 16.71 10.40 -10.71
C THR A 98 17.67 9.42 -10.02
N VAL A 99 17.49 9.21 -8.71
CA VAL A 99 18.28 8.23 -7.95
C VAL A 99 18.06 6.81 -8.47
N SER A 100 16.81 6.43 -8.75
CA SER A 100 16.48 5.12 -9.31
C SER A 100 17.17 4.88 -10.66
N TYR A 101 17.14 5.86 -11.57
CA TYR A 101 17.86 5.79 -12.84
C TYR A 101 19.37 5.67 -12.66
N GLN A 102 19.96 6.45 -11.75
CA GLN A 102 21.39 6.34 -11.43
C GLN A 102 21.76 4.95 -10.91
N SER A 103 20.93 4.34 -10.06
CA SER A 103 21.13 2.97 -9.58
C SER A 103 21.03 1.95 -10.70
N ILE A 104 20.04 2.07 -11.58
CA ILE A 104 19.90 1.20 -12.76
C ILE A 104 21.15 1.28 -13.65
N LEU A 105 21.62 2.49 -13.96
CA LEU A 105 22.81 2.69 -14.80
C LEU A 105 24.11 2.16 -14.16
N LYS A 106 24.15 2.04 -12.83
CA LYS A 106 25.26 1.42 -12.09
C LYS A 106 25.14 -0.10 -11.96
N GLY A 107 24.09 -0.72 -12.53
CA GLY A 107 23.83 -2.15 -12.41
C GLY A 107 23.11 -2.58 -11.12
N ASN A 108 22.60 -1.62 -10.33
CA ASN A 108 21.88 -1.83 -9.07
C ASN A 108 20.38 -1.59 -9.22
N GLY A 109 19.81 -1.88 -10.40
CA GLY A 109 18.39 -1.74 -10.67
C GLY A 109 17.57 -2.91 -10.12
N PHE A 110 16.28 -2.69 -9.88
CA PHE A 110 15.37 -3.76 -9.46
C PHE A 110 15.02 -4.67 -10.64
N SER A 111 15.26 -5.97 -10.45
CA SER A 111 14.95 -7.03 -11.41
C SER A 111 13.48 -7.43 -11.40
N VAL A 112 13.09 -8.20 -12.42
CA VAL A 112 11.77 -8.86 -12.48
C VAL A 112 11.55 -9.78 -11.28
N SER A 113 12.60 -10.45 -10.80
CA SER A 113 12.54 -11.30 -9.60
C SER A 113 12.20 -10.50 -8.35
N GLU A 114 12.82 -9.33 -8.17
CA GLU A 114 12.55 -8.46 -7.02
C GLU A 114 11.12 -7.90 -7.08
N SER A 115 10.65 -7.48 -8.26
CA SER A 115 9.29 -6.94 -8.43
C SER A 115 8.18 -8.00 -8.35
N ARG A 116 8.50 -9.29 -8.50
CA ARG A 116 7.51 -10.37 -8.55
C ARG A 116 6.67 -10.45 -7.28
N ASN A 117 7.28 -10.17 -6.13
CA ASN A 117 6.61 -10.35 -4.85
C ASN A 117 5.44 -9.37 -4.66
N SER A 118 5.65 -8.09 -4.95
CA SER A 118 4.60 -7.08 -4.87
C SER A 118 3.47 -7.33 -5.89
N ILE A 119 3.81 -7.80 -7.10
CA ILE A 119 2.82 -8.22 -8.10
C ILE A 119 1.95 -9.37 -7.58
N ASN A 120 2.56 -10.38 -6.96
CA ASN A 120 1.83 -11.50 -6.38
C ASN A 120 0.92 -11.05 -5.24
N ILE A 121 1.40 -10.18 -4.34
CA ILE A 121 0.60 -9.63 -3.24
C ILE A 121 -0.65 -8.93 -3.78
N VAL A 122 -0.49 -7.97 -4.70
CA VAL A 122 -1.63 -7.22 -5.24
C VAL A 122 -2.54 -8.09 -6.10
N HIS A 123 -2.01 -9.13 -6.76
CA HIS A 123 -2.83 -10.12 -7.45
C HIS A 123 -3.70 -10.90 -6.46
N THR A 124 -3.13 -11.46 -5.40
CA THR A 124 -3.88 -12.20 -4.38
C THR A 124 -4.97 -11.33 -3.72
N ILE A 125 -4.65 -10.09 -3.38
CA ILE A 125 -5.64 -9.15 -2.80
C ILE A 125 -6.84 -8.95 -3.73
N ARG A 126 -6.60 -8.78 -5.04
CA ARG A 126 -7.67 -8.55 -6.03
C ARG A 126 -8.53 -9.78 -6.28
N SER A 127 -7.95 -10.97 -6.15
CA SER A 127 -8.65 -12.24 -6.36
C SER A 127 -9.42 -12.70 -5.12
N ASN A 128 -9.13 -12.14 -3.94
CA ASN A 128 -9.79 -12.49 -2.69
C ASN A 128 -11.15 -11.80 -2.52
N LYS A 129 -12.12 -12.53 -1.97
CA LYS A 129 -13.41 -11.98 -1.56
C LYS A 129 -13.28 -11.29 -0.19
N PRO A 130 -13.75 -10.05 -0.03
CA PRO A 130 -13.74 -9.37 1.27
C PRO A 130 -14.57 -10.11 2.32
N ILE A 131 -14.05 -10.21 3.54
CA ILE A 131 -14.74 -10.89 4.65
C ILE A 131 -15.55 -9.95 5.57
N GLY A 132 -15.47 -8.63 5.32
CA GLY A 132 -16.06 -7.60 6.18
C GLY A 132 -15.25 -7.32 7.44
N LEU A 133 -15.86 -6.66 8.42
CA LEU A 133 -15.22 -6.26 9.69
C LEU A 133 -15.13 -7.43 10.68
N LYS A 134 -14.35 -8.45 10.33
CA LYS A 134 -14.12 -9.64 11.15
C LYS A 134 -12.64 -9.75 11.51
N GLY A 135 -12.35 -10.04 12.79
CA GLY A 135 -10.98 -10.17 13.28
C GLY A 135 -10.24 -8.83 13.34
N ASP A 136 -8.95 -8.85 13.02
CA ASP A 136 -8.08 -7.68 13.06
C ASP A 136 -8.17 -6.87 11.76
N TYR A 137 -8.85 -5.73 11.80
CA TYR A 137 -9.00 -4.82 10.67
C TYR A 137 -8.49 -3.41 10.99
N HIS A 138 -8.24 -2.62 9.94
CA HIS A 138 -7.74 -1.26 10.08
C HIS A 138 -8.78 -0.33 10.74
N SER A 139 -8.33 0.56 11.62
CA SER A 139 -9.20 1.45 12.42
C SER A 139 -10.09 2.35 11.56
N PHE A 140 -9.61 2.79 10.39
CA PHE A 140 -10.36 3.64 9.45
C PHE A 140 -11.58 2.96 8.79
N LEU A 141 -11.83 1.68 9.08
CA LEU A 141 -13.05 1.01 8.65
C LEU A 141 -14.22 1.19 9.65
N LYS A 142 -14.00 1.87 10.77
CA LYS A 142 -15.03 2.24 11.76
C LYS A 142 -15.45 3.70 11.62
#